data_AF-A0A6S7K4X8-F1
#
_entry.id   AF-A0A6S7K4X8-F1
#
_cell.length_a   1.000
_cell.length_b   1.000
_cell.length_c   1.000
_cell.angle_alpha   90.00
_cell.angle_beta   90.00
_cell.angle_gamma   90.00
#
_symmetry.space_group_name_H-M   'P 1'
#
loop_
_entity.id
_entity.type
_entity.pdbx_description
1 polymer ?
#
loop_
_entity_poly.entity_id
_entity_poly.type
_entity_poly.pdbx_seq_one_letter_code
_entity_poly.pdbx_strand_id
1 'polypeptide(L)'
;MRRLHDKVNIVPIIAKADSLTAEECLSFKKQILNEIGSNKIGIYQFPDLGVDDEDFKDVSMTDRIPFAVVGSNTVVEVGGKKLRARVYPWGVAEVENSEHCDFIALRNMLIRTHMQDLKEVTNDVHYENFRCKRLATVTVGSPTVTSNKSLGLSPLEQLEAEKHERENKITKTESEMEQVFETKVKEKRKKLKEMEAEFAKKHEQSRRQLELQQRELDDKRQRFEKEKEMFQQNHNSVVDGHNTNSQTKTIDGHGKLDKKKKKGLF
;
A
#
# COMPACT_ATOMS: atom_id res chain seq x y z
N MET A 1 19.68 14.53 30.42
CA MET A 1 19.72 13.40 29.46
C MET A 1 18.39 12.65 29.35
N ARG A 2 17.71 12.27 30.46
CA ARG A 2 16.42 11.53 30.42
C ARG A 2 15.31 12.13 29.54
N ARG A 3 15.22 13.44 29.35
CA ARG A 3 14.21 14.04 28.45
C ARG A 3 14.63 14.08 26.98
N LEU A 4 15.91 13.85 26.70
CA LEU A 4 16.54 14.01 25.38
C LEU A 4 16.81 12.67 24.70
N HIS A 5 17.06 11.60 25.46
CA HIS A 5 17.47 10.31 24.90
C HIS A 5 16.50 9.72 23.86
N ASP A 6 15.20 9.98 24.00
CA ASP A 6 14.20 9.52 23.01
C ASP A 6 14.13 10.38 21.73
N LYS A 7 14.78 11.55 21.73
CA LYS A 7 14.62 12.58 20.69
C LYS A 7 15.86 12.77 19.84
N VAL A 8 17.04 12.48 20.38
CA VAL A 8 18.33 12.74 19.72
C VAL A 8 19.36 11.69 20.13
N ASN A 9 20.33 11.49 19.25
CA ASN A 9 21.52 10.71 19.56
C ASN A 9 22.34 11.41 20.67
N ILE A 10 22.63 10.69 21.76
CA ILE A 10 23.43 11.20 22.88
C ILE A 10 24.79 10.51 22.86
N VAL A 11 25.85 11.30 22.65
CA VAL A 11 27.25 10.88 22.83
C VAL A 11 27.80 11.55 24.08
N PRO A 12 28.01 10.81 25.19
CA PRO A 12 28.48 11.42 26.43
C PRO A 12 30.00 11.69 26.36
N ILE A 13 30.39 12.87 26.87
CA ILE A 13 31.78 13.32 26.93
C ILE A 13 32.12 13.80 28.34
N ILE A 14 33.35 13.57 28.76
CA ILE A 14 33.95 14.21 29.94
C ILE A 14 34.71 15.43 29.43
N ALA A 15 34.15 16.61 29.70
CA ALA A 15 34.76 17.88 29.31
C ALA A 15 35.95 18.23 30.23
N LYS A 16 36.95 18.94 29.70
CA LYS A 16 38.15 19.37 30.44
C LYS A 16 38.82 18.19 31.15
N ALA A 17 39.03 17.10 30.43
CA ALA A 17 39.64 15.89 30.98
C ALA A 17 41.04 16.13 31.55
N ASP A 18 41.73 17.20 31.14
CA ASP A 18 42.99 17.68 31.69
C ASP A 18 42.92 18.15 33.15
N SER A 19 41.71 18.24 33.73
CA SER A 19 41.51 18.49 35.17
C SER A 19 41.50 17.23 36.04
N LEU A 20 41.49 16.04 35.43
CA LEU A 20 41.46 14.75 36.10
C LEU A 20 42.76 14.00 35.83
N THR A 21 43.24 13.25 36.82
CA THR A 21 44.30 12.26 36.58
C THR A 21 43.76 11.07 35.78
N ALA A 22 44.65 10.26 35.20
CA ALA A 22 44.24 9.09 34.41
C ALA A 22 43.41 8.08 35.25
N GLU A 23 43.77 7.89 36.52
CA GLU A 23 43.05 7.00 37.44
C GLU A 23 41.66 7.54 37.79
N GLU A 24 41.57 8.82 38.12
CA GLU A 24 40.29 9.49 38.40
C GLU A 24 39.38 9.47 37.16
N CYS A 25 39.94 9.71 35.97
CA CYS A 25 39.21 9.65 34.73
C CYS A 25 38.61 8.25 34.50
N LEU A 26 39.39 7.19 34.72
CA LEU A 26 38.92 5.82 34.56
C LEU A 26 37.82 5.45 35.57
N SER A 27 37.96 5.87 36.83
CA SER A 27 36.93 5.70 37.85
C SER A 27 35.65 6.47 37.48
N PHE A 28 35.79 7.71 37.01
CA PHE A 28 34.68 8.56 36.63
C PHE A 28 33.94 8.05 35.39
N LYS A 29 34.66 7.50 34.39
CA LYS A 29 34.05 6.81 33.24
C LYS A 29 33.13 5.67 33.70
N LYS A 30 33.60 4.81 34.60
CA LYS A 30 32.80 3.70 35.17
C LYS A 30 31.58 4.21 35.93
N GLN A 31 31.73 5.25 36.75
CA GLN A 31 30.62 5.83 37.49
C GLN A 31 29.54 6.38 36.55
N ILE A 32 29.94 7.13 35.51
CA ILE A 32 29.00 7.69 34.53
C ILE A 32 28.24 6.56 33.81
N LEU A 33 28.92 5.50 33.38
CA LEU A 33 28.26 4.36 32.71
C LEU A 33 27.26 3.65 33.64
N ASN A 34 27.62 3.44 34.91
CA ASN A 34 26.72 2.87 35.91
C ASN A 34 25.48 3.75 36.14
N GLU A 35 25.65 5.07 36.22
CA GLU A 35 24.53 6.01 36.37
C GLU A 35 23.63 6.06 35.14
N ILE A 36 24.21 6.03 33.93
CA ILE A 36 23.47 5.96 32.66
C ILE A 36 22.62 4.67 32.61
N GLY A 37 23.21 3.53 32.97
CA GLY A 37 22.53 2.24 33.03
C GLY A 37 21.41 2.22 34.08
N SER A 38 21.68 2.70 35.30
CA SER A 38 20.72 2.74 36.41
C SER A 38 19.51 3.63 36.09
N ASN A 39 19.73 4.74 35.39
CA ASN A 39 18.68 5.66 34.97
C ASN A 39 18.01 5.28 33.64
N LYS A 40 18.41 4.16 33.02
CA LYS A 40 17.94 3.67 31.71
C LYS A 40 18.01 4.75 30.63
N ILE A 41 19.11 5.49 30.59
CA ILE A 41 19.32 6.55 29.61
C ILE A 41 19.90 5.92 28.34
N GLY A 42 19.16 6.03 27.23
CA GLY A 42 19.64 5.66 25.91
C GLY A 42 20.77 6.58 25.45
N ILE A 43 21.97 6.03 25.30
CA ILE A 43 23.08 6.68 24.58
C ILE A 43 23.21 6.04 23.21
N TYR A 44 23.84 6.77 22.29
CA TYR A 44 24.16 6.25 20.97
C TYR A 44 24.99 4.97 21.11
N GLN A 45 24.49 3.89 20.51
CA GLN A 45 25.18 2.61 20.45
C GLN A 45 25.80 2.48 19.06
N PHE A 46 27.07 2.11 19.03
CA PHE A 46 27.74 1.85 17.77
C PHE A 46 27.09 0.63 17.10
N PRO A 47 26.82 0.69 15.79
CA PRO A 47 26.38 -0.48 15.04
C PRO A 47 27.39 -1.62 15.24
N ASP A 48 26.90 -2.83 15.51
CA ASP A 48 27.74 -4.03 15.49
C ASP A 48 28.00 -4.35 14.01
N LEU A 49 28.99 -3.67 13.44
CA LEU A 49 29.48 -3.94 12.09
C LEU A 49 30.12 -5.33 12.16
N GLY A 50 29.36 -6.34 11.75
CA GLY A 50 29.79 -7.73 11.75
C GLY A 50 31.19 -7.90 11.16
N VAL A 51 31.91 -8.86 11.73
CA VAL A 51 33.31 -9.27 11.56
C VAL A 51 33.93 -9.39 10.15
N ASP A 52 33.26 -8.97 9.07
CA ASP A 52 33.73 -9.16 7.69
C ASP A 52 34.52 -7.98 7.10
N ASP A 53 34.55 -6.81 7.76
CA ASP A 53 35.39 -5.68 7.31
C ASP A 53 36.65 -5.57 8.18
N GLU A 54 37.76 -6.15 7.72
CA GLU A 54 39.09 -6.03 8.36
C GLU A 54 39.56 -4.57 8.54
N ASP A 55 38.96 -3.64 7.79
CA ASP A 55 39.20 -2.19 7.86
C ASP A 55 38.50 -1.48 9.03
N PHE A 56 37.51 -2.13 9.68
CA PHE A 56 36.67 -1.55 10.74
C PHE A 56 36.87 -2.27 12.08
N LYS A 57 38.10 -2.25 12.62
CA LYS A 57 38.36 -2.59 14.04
C LYS A 57 37.80 -1.51 15.00
N ASP A 58 36.51 -1.18 14.89
CA ASP A 58 35.80 -0.22 15.74
C ASP A 58 35.45 -0.79 17.12
N VAL A 59 35.87 -2.02 17.42
CA VAL A 59 35.78 -2.70 18.74
C VAL A 59 36.48 -1.90 19.87
N SER A 60 37.34 -0.92 19.54
CA SER A 60 37.98 -0.04 20.56
C SER A 60 37.18 1.21 20.93
N MET A 61 36.11 1.56 20.20
CA MET A 61 35.44 2.85 20.40
C MET A 61 34.37 2.82 21.51
N THR A 62 33.71 1.67 21.71
CA THR A 62 32.77 1.40 22.81
C THR A 62 33.42 1.57 24.18
N ASP A 63 34.63 1.05 24.36
CA ASP A 63 35.38 1.13 25.63
C ASP A 63 35.84 2.56 25.98
N ARG A 64 35.85 3.47 25.00
CA ARG A 64 36.28 4.85 25.21
C ARG A 64 35.15 5.75 25.69
N ILE A 65 33.89 5.33 25.59
CA ILE A 65 32.73 6.09 26.05
C ILE A 65 32.65 6.04 27.59
N PRO A 66 32.44 7.18 28.27
CA PRO A 66 32.37 8.54 27.72
C PRO A 66 33.74 9.11 27.33
N PHE A 67 33.81 9.80 26.19
CA PHE A 67 35.08 10.32 25.65
C PHE A 67 35.66 11.40 26.56
N ALA A 68 36.90 11.23 27.01
CA ALA A 68 37.60 12.20 27.83
C ALA A 68 38.32 13.22 26.95
N VAL A 69 37.78 14.43 26.82
CA VAL A 69 38.23 15.40 25.82
C VAL A 69 38.78 16.69 26.43
N VAL A 70 39.81 17.20 25.77
CA VAL A 70 40.42 18.50 26.05
C VAL A 70 40.21 19.38 24.83
N GLY A 71 39.66 20.58 25.02
CA GLY A 71 39.48 21.56 23.96
C GLY A 71 40.48 22.71 24.08
N SER A 72 41.05 23.13 22.95
CA SER A 72 41.87 24.36 22.86
C SER A 72 41.66 25.07 21.52
N ASN A 73 41.58 26.39 21.57
CA ASN A 73 41.61 27.27 20.39
C ASN A 73 43.02 27.83 20.12
N THR A 74 43.96 27.63 21.05
CA THR A 74 45.32 28.15 20.96
C THR A 74 46.20 27.17 20.19
N VAL A 75 46.93 27.68 19.20
CA VAL A 75 47.93 26.93 18.45
C VAL A 75 49.31 27.26 19.00
N VAL A 76 50.04 26.23 19.40
CA VAL A 76 51.40 26.34 19.93
C VAL A 76 52.33 25.63 18.96
N GLU A 77 53.53 26.17 18.78
CA GLU A 77 54.57 25.55 17.97
C GLU A 77 55.51 24.76 18.88
N VAL A 78 55.47 23.42 18.76
CA VAL A 78 56.33 22.50 19.52
C VAL A 78 57.10 21.66 18.51
N GLY A 79 58.43 21.72 18.54
CA GLY A 79 59.28 20.97 17.61
C GLY A 79 59.05 21.29 16.13
N GLY A 80 58.71 22.54 15.79
CA GLY A 80 58.45 22.99 14.41
C GLY A 80 57.08 22.58 13.85
N LYS A 81 56.24 21.91 14.64
CA LYS A 81 54.86 21.58 14.26
C LYS A 81 53.90 22.48 15.02
N LYS A 82 52.95 23.07 14.29
CA LYS A 82 51.84 23.84 14.85
C LYS A 82 50.74 22.88 15.30
N LEU A 83 50.52 22.79 16.60
CA LEU A 83 49.53 21.90 17.20
C LEU A 83 48.60 22.68 18.13
N ARG A 84 47.35 22.21 18.29
CA ARG A 84 46.41 22.80 19.24
C ARG A 84 46.68 22.25 20.63
N ALA A 85 46.93 23.12 21.60
CA ALA A 85 47.27 22.70 22.96
C ALA A 85 46.85 23.71 24.01
N ARG A 86 46.80 23.26 25.27
CA ARG A 86 46.68 24.12 26.46
C ARG A 86 48.02 24.17 27.16
N VAL A 87 48.50 25.37 27.47
CA VAL A 87 49.79 25.58 28.13
C VAL A 87 49.56 25.81 29.61
N TYR A 88 50.25 25.04 30.44
CA TYR A 88 50.29 25.16 31.88
C TYR A 88 51.74 25.38 32.34
N PRO A 89 51.97 25.94 33.55
CA PRO A 89 53.31 26.08 34.10
C PRO A 89 54.08 24.75 34.23
N TRP A 90 53.37 23.62 34.36
CA TRP A 90 53.94 22.28 34.50
C TRP A 90 53.99 21.47 33.20
N GLY A 91 53.48 21.98 32.08
CA GLY A 91 53.50 21.24 30.82
C GLY A 91 52.48 21.71 29.79
N VAL A 92 52.44 21.00 28.67
CA VAL A 92 51.57 21.32 27.53
C VAL A 92 50.64 20.15 27.26
N ALA A 93 49.33 20.38 27.36
CA ALA A 93 48.31 19.38 27.05
C ALA A 93 47.92 19.51 25.57
N GLU A 94 48.51 18.65 24.73
CA GLU A 94 48.19 18.53 23.31
C GLU A 94 46.79 17.94 23.08
N VAL A 95 45.96 18.62 22.28
CA VAL A 95 44.58 18.20 21.99
C VAL A 95 44.53 17.07 20.95
N GLU A 96 45.47 17.05 20.00
CA GLU A 96 45.52 16.03 18.95
C GLU A 96 46.45 14.86 19.29
N ASN A 97 46.69 14.63 20.59
CA ASN A 97 47.49 13.51 21.07
C ASN A 97 46.59 12.50 21.80
N SER A 98 46.58 11.26 21.33
CA SER A 98 45.76 10.16 21.87
C SER A 98 46.17 9.74 23.29
N GLU A 99 47.39 10.02 23.71
CA GLU A 99 47.84 9.75 25.08
C GLU A 99 47.33 10.78 26.09
N HIS A 100 47.01 11.99 25.62
CA HIS A 100 46.50 13.08 26.46
C HIS A 100 44.97 13.12 26.52
N CYS A 101 44.29 12.85 25.41
CA CYS A 101 42.83 12.85 25.38
C CYS A 101 42.22 12.07 24.20
N ASP A 102 40.94 11.74 24.34
CA ASP A 102 40.15 11.01 23.34
C ASP A 102 39.62 11.92 22.20
N PHE A 103 40.14 13.13 22.03
CA PHE A 103 39.63 14.08 21.04
C PHE A 103 39.70 13.53 19.60
N ILE A 104 40.79 12.84 19.25
CA ILE A 104 40.94 12.24 17.92
C ILE A 104 39.86 11.17 17.69
N ALA A 105 39.58 10.35 18.70
CA ALA A 105 38.55 9.32 18.63
C ALA A 105 37.17 9.95 18.46
N LEU A 106 36.82 10.95 19.27
CA LEU A 106 35.54 11.67 19.15
C LEU A 106 35.40 12.34 17.77
N ARG A 107 36.45 12.98 17.26
CA ARG A 107 36.44 13.60 15.93
C ARG A 107 36.19 12.55 14.85
N ASN A 108 36.97 11.49 14.83
CA ASN A 108 36.85 10.45 13.80
C ASN A 108 35.46 9.82 13.82
N MET A 109 34.92 9.56 15.01
CA MET A 109 33.55 9.08 15.20
C MET A 109 32.52 10.02 14.56
N LEU A 110 32.55 11.31 14.89
CA LEU A 110 31.54 12.28 14.46
C LEU A 110 31.60 12.63 12.98
N ILE A 111 32.80 12.73 12.37
CA ILE A 111 32.96 13.28 11.01
C ILE A 111 33.48 12.28 9.97
N ARG A 112 34.06 11.15 10.37
CA ARG A 112 34.62 10.17 9.42
C ARG A 112 33.82 8.89 9.34
N THR A 113 33.57 8.23 10.48
CA THR A 113 33.03 6.87 10.49
C THR A 113 31.52 6.82 10.70
N HIS A 114 30.99 7.49 11.73
CA HIS A 114 29.60 7.27 12.18
C HIS A 114 28.63 8.41 11.81
N MET A 115 29.07 9.38 11.02
CA MET A 115 28.22 10.53 10.63
C MET A 115 26.95 10.10 9.90
N GLN A 116 27.07 9.11 8.99
CA GLN A 116 25.94 8.66 8.19
C GLN A 116 24.95 7.86 9.04
N ASP A 117 25.43 6.95 9.87
CA ASP A 117 24.60 6.19 10.81
C ASP A 117 23.86 7.11 11.81
N LEU A 118 24.54 8.12 12.37
CA LEU A 118 23.91 9.12 13.23
C LEU A 118 22.73 9.82 12.54
N LYS A 119 22.83 10.09 11.23
CA LYS A 119 21.74 10.68 10.44
C LYS A 119 20.60 9.68 10.21
N GLU A 120 20.92 8.44 9.91
CA GLU A 120 19.94 7.36 9.70
C GLU A 120 19.13 7.10 10.97
N VAL A 121 19.79 6.89 12.11
CA VAL A 121 19.11 6.74 13.42
C VAL A 121 18.26 7.97 13.75
N THR A 122 18.73 9.19 13.42
CA THR A 122 17.95 10.41 13.61
C THR A 122 16.67 10.40 12.78
N ASN A 123 16.72 9.92 11.54
CA ASN A 123 15.58 9.89 10.64
C ASN A 123 14.61 8.75 11.01
N ASP A 124 15.13 7.53 11.03
CA ASP A 124 14.33 6.31 11.08
C ASP A 124 13.81 6.00 12.48
N VAL A 125 14.52 6.46 13.53
CA VAL A 125 14.12 6.26 14.92
C VAL A 125 13.56 7.55 15.50
N HIS A 126 14.38 8.60 15.63
CA HIS A 126 13.97 9.78 16.40
C HIS A 126 12.88 10.59 15.69
N TYR A 127 13.04 10.85 14.39
CA TYR A 127 12.08 11.61 13.61
C TYR A 127 10.80 10.83 13.36
N GLU A 128 10.87 9.54 12.99
CA GLU A 128 9.65 8.74 12.84
C GLU A 128 8.88 8.59 14.16
N ASN A 129 9.55 8.42 15.30
CA ASN A 129 8.89 8.43 16.61
C ASN A 129 8.17 9.77 16.87
N PHE A 130 8.80 10.89 16.52
CA PHE A 130 8.16 12.20 16.60
C PHE A 130 6.99 12.32 15.62
N ARG A 131 7.14 11.85 14.39
CA ARG A 131 6.13 11.90 13.33
C ARG A 131 4.90 11.09 13.73
N CYS A 132 5.08 9.88 14.21
CA CYS A 132 4.01 9.03 14.75
C CYS A 132 3.27 9.70 15.92
N LYS A 133 4.00 10.26 16.90
CA LYS A 133 3.38 10.98 18.03
C LYS A 133 2.58 12.20 17.56
N ARG A 134 3.13 12.99 16.64
CA ARG A 134 2.45 14.18 16.10
C ARG A 134 1.24 13.81 15.25
N LEU A 135 1.33 12.79 14.42
CA LEU A 135 0.20 12.33 13.62
C LEU A 135 -0.90 11.75 14.51
N ALA A 136 -0.56 10.96 15.53
CA ALA A 136 -1.53 10.46 16.50
C ALA A 136 -2.30 11.60 17.19
N THR A 137 -1.61 12.68 17.58
CA THR A 137 -2.30 13.85 18.16
C THR A 137 -3.22 14.57 17.18
N VAL A 138 -2.92 14.55 15.88
CA VAL A 138 -3.74 15.19 14.84
C VAL A 138 -4.93 14.31 14.44
N THR A 139 -4.75 12.99 14.37
CA THR A 139 -5.82 12.04 14.02
C THR A 139 -6.82 11.79 15.15
N VAL A 140 -6.39 11.95 16.41
CA VAL A 140 -7.25 11.77 17.60
C VAL A 140 -7.94 13.08 18.02
N GLY A 141 -7.67 14.22 17.35
CA GLY A 141 -8.41 15.44 17.68
C GLY A 141 -8.00 16.70 16.94
N SER A 142 -8.79 17.07 15.93
CA SER A 142 -9.31 18.44 15.85
C SER A 142 -10.75 18.38 15.35
N PRO A 143 -11.66 19.14 15.99
CA PRO A 143 -11.78 20.51 15.56
C PRO A 143 -11.50 21.49 16.70
N THR A 144 -10.79 22.56 16.34
CA THR A 144 -10.84 23.90 16.96
C THR A 144 -10.54 23.98 18.46
N VAL A 145 -9.39 24.61 18.76
CA VAL A 145 -9.18 25.58 19.84
C VAL A 145 -10.33 25.65 20.85
N THR A 146 -10.23 24.99 22.02
CA THR A 146 -10.88 25.38 23.28
C THR A 146 -10.39 24.49 24.44
N SER A 147 -9.64 25.10 25.36
CA SER A 147 -9.67 24.89 26.81
C SER A 147 -9.28 23.54 27.44
N ASN A 148 -8.08 23.52 28.04
CA ASN A 148 -7.81 23.21 29.46
C ASN A 148 -8.80 22.29 30.24
N LYS A 149 -9.12 21.09 29.75
CA LYS A 149 -9.86 20.13 30.59
C LYS A 149 -9.65 18.67 30.18
N SER A 150 -8.58 18.05 30.66
CA SER A 150 -8.59 16.60 30.94
C SER A 150 -7.30 16.13 31.63
N LEU A 151 -7.09 16.59 32.87
CA LEU A 151 -6.44 15.76 33.87
C LEU A 151 -7.57 15.20 34.74
N GLY A 152 -7.94 13.92 34.56
CA GLY A 152 -8.80 13.24 35.53
C GLY A 152 -9.89 12.29 35.01
N LEU A 153 -9.75 11.61 33.87
CA LEU A 153 -10.68 10.55 33.48
C LEU A 153 -9.93 9.25 33.15
N SER A 154 -10.52 8.13 33.56
CA SER A 154 -9.95 6.78 33.44
C SER A 154 -9.71 6.42 31.96
N PRO A 155 -8.53 5.87 31.60
CA PRO A 155 -8.23 5.40 30.24
C PRO A 155 -9.24 4.40 29.63
N LEU A 156 -10.11 3.79 30.45
CA LEU A 156 -11.10 2.82 29.99
C LEU A 156 -12.36 3.48 29.39
N GLU A 157 -12.84 4.59 29.95
CA GLU A 157 -14.00 5.32 29.43
C GLU A 157 -13.71 6.01 28.09
N GLN A 158 -12.45 6.41 27.88
CA GLN A 158 -12.01 7.01 26.62
C GLN A 158 -12.02 6.00 25.46
N LEU A 159 -11.68 4.73 25.75
CA LEU A 159 -11.72 3.65 24.77
C LEU A 159 -13.16 3.23 24.45
N GLU A 160 -14.05 3.21 25.45
CA GLU A 160 -15.46 2.88 25.27
C GLU A 160 -16.21 3.95 24.47
N ALA A 161 -15.95 5.22 24.73
CA ALA A 161 -16.51 6.33 23.95
C ALA A 161 -16.06 6.29 22.48
N GLU A 162 -14.77 6.04 22.22
CA GLU A 162 -14.26 5.85 20.85
C GLU A 162 -14.86 4.60 20.17
N LYS A 163 -15.06 3.52 20.91
CA LYS A 163 -15.69 2.30 20.38
C LYS A 163 -17.12 2.59 19.95
N HIS A 164 -17.91 3.25 20.80
CA HIS A 164 -19.29 3.62 20.51
C HIS A 164 -19.38 4.61 19.33
N GLU A 165 -18.44 5.53 19.18
CA GLU A 165 -18.41 6.44 18.04
C GLU A 165 -18.08 5.73 16.71
N ARG A 166 -17.15 4.76 16.72
CA ARG A 166 -16.89 3.91 15.54
C ARG A 166 -18.09 3.05 15.20
N GLU A 167 -18.74 2.46 16.19
CA GLU A 167 -19.92 1.60 16.00
C GLU A 167 -21.09 2.41 15.41
N ASN A 168 -21.30 3.64 15.87
CA ASN A 168 -22.28 4.56 15.28
C ASN A 168 -21.94 4.98 13.84
N LYS A 169 -20.65 5.15 13.51
CA LYS A 169 -20.24 5.43 12.13
C LYS A 169 -20.46 4.21 11.22
N ILE A 170 -20.13 3.01 11.70
CA ILE A 170 -20.32 1.76 10.95
C ILE A 170 -21.80 1.53 10.67
N THR A 171 -22.65 1.61 11.69
CA THR A 171 -24.11 1.45 11.53
C THR A 171 -24.71 2.50 10.59
N LYS A 172 -24.26 3.76 10.64
CA LYS A 172 -24.68 4.79 9.70
C LYS A 172 -24.26 4.44 8.26
N THR A 173 -23.01 4.05 8.04
CA THR A 173 -22.53 3.65 6.70
C THR A 173 -23.21 2.40 6.16
N GLU A 174 -23.57 1.46 7.04
CA GLU A 174 -24.31 0.25 6.69
C GLU A 174 -25.74 0.60 6.22
N SER A 175 -26.44 1.47 6.94
CA SER A 175 -27.77 1.96 6.54
C SER A 175 -27.74 2.73 5.21
N GLU A 176 -26.71 3.56 4.99
CA GLU A 176 -26.51 4.25 3.71
C GLU A 176 -26.23 3.26 2.56
N MET A 177 -25.40 2.24 2.78
CA MET A 177 -25.16 1.19 1.78
C MET A 177 -26.42 0.36 1.49
N GLU A 178 -27.22 0.05 2.50
CA GLU A 178 -28.46 -0.70 2.35
C GLU A 178 -29.51 0.08 1.54
N GLN A 179 -29.66 1.39 1.79
CA GLN A 179 -30.53 2.26 0.98
C GLN A 179 -30.10 2.34 -0.48
N VAL A 180 -28.79 2.43 -0.74
CA VAL A 180 -28.24 2.42 -2.11
C VAL A 180 -28.50 1.07 -2.78
N PHE A 181 -28.36 -0.03 -2.05
CA PHE A 181 -28.64 -1.37 -2.55
C PHE A 181 -30.12 -1.54 -2.90
N GLU A 182 -31.03 -1.14 -2.00
CA GLU A 182 -32.46 -1.24 -2.21
C GLU A 182 -32.92 -0.42 -3.43
N THR A 183 -32.38 0.80 -3.57
CA THR A 183 -32.64 1.66 -4.74
C THR A 183 -32.16 1.00 -6.03
N LYS A 184 -30.95 0.43 -6.05
CA LYS A 184 -30.41 -0.28 -7.23
C LYS A 184 -31.21 -1.54 -7.57
N VAL A 185 -31.63 -2.31 -6.57
CA VAL A 185 -32.46 -3.51 -6.78
C VAL A 185 -33.81 -3.13 -7.38
N LYS A 186 -34.45 -2.08 -6.86
CA LYS A 186 -35.71 -1.56 -7.39
C LYS A 186 -35.58 -1.08 -8.83
N GLU A 187 -34.50 -0.36 -9.15
CA GLU A 187 -34.20 0.09 -10.51
C GLU A 187 -33.96 -1.10 -11.47
N LYS A 188 -33.14 -2.07 -11.08
CA LYS A 188 -32.88 -3.29 -11.87
C LYS A 188 -34.15 -4.11 -12.11
N ARG A 189 -34.98 -4.30 -11.08
CA ARG A 189 -36.27 -5.00 -11.21
C ARG A 189 -37.23 -4.26 -12.14
N LYS A 190 -37.28 -2.93 -12.07
CA LYS A 190 -38.09 -2.11 -12.99
C LYS A 190 -37.62 -2.28 -14.44
N LYS A 191 -36.32 -2.19 -14.69
CA LYS A 191 -35.72 -2.43 -16.02
C LYS A 191 -36.03 -3.82 -16.55
N LEU A 192 -35.92 -4.86 -15.72
CA LEU A 192 -36.28 -6.23 -16.09
C LEU A 192 -37.75 -6.34 -16.52
N LYS A 193 -38.66 -5.73 -15.76
CA LYS A 193 -40.10 -5.76 -16.07
C LYS A 193 -40.42 -5.03 -17.38
N GLU A 194 -39.77 -3.90 -17.64
CA GLU A 194 -39.90 -3.15 -18.90
C GLU A 194 -39.39 -3.98 -20.08
N MET A 195 -38.20 -4.61 -19.95
CA MET A 195 -37.64 -5.49 -20.97
C MET A 195 -38.52 -6.72 -21.25
N GLU A 196 -39.07 -7.34 -20.21
CA GLU A 196 -39.98 -8.48 -20.34
C GLU A 196 -41.26 -8.08 -21.10
N ALA A 197 -41.83 -6.92 -20.78
CA ALA A 197 -43.01 -6.40 -21.47
C ALA A 197 -42.73 -6.07 -22.95
N GLU A 198 -41.58 -5.49 -23.27
CA GLU A 198 -41.15 -5.27 -24.65
C GLU A 198 -40.94 -6.58 -25.40
N PHE A 199 -40.30 -7.56 -24.75
CA PHE A 199 -40.08 -8.88 -25.33
C PHE A 199 -41.42 -9.58 -25.61
N ALA A 200 -42.37 -9.53 -24.68
CA ALA A 200 -43.71 -10.08 -24.86
C ALA A 200 -44.45 -9.44 -26.04
N LYS A 201 -44.41 -8.10 -26.19
CA LYS A 201 -45.00 -7.40 -27.34
C LYS A 201 -44.35 -7.82 -28.65
N LYS A 202 -43.03 -7.92 -28.70
CA LYS A 202 -42.29 -8.36 -29.89
C LYS A 202 -42.62 -9.80 -30.26
N HIS A 203 -42.71 -10.68 -29.26
CA HIS A 203 -43.11 -12.06 -29.44
C HIS A 203 -44.54 -12.17 -30.00
N GLU A 204 -45.48 -11.37 -29.49
CA GLU A 204 -46.85 -11.33 -30.00
C GLU A 204 -46.92 -10.83 -31.45
N GLN A 205 -46.16 -9.78 -31.79
CA GLN A 205 -46.06 -9.28 -33.16
C GLN A 205 -45.50 -10.34 -34.13
N SER A 206 -44.41 -11.01 -33.75
CA SER A 206 -43.83 -12.10 -34.54
C SER A 206 -44.82 -13.26 -34.70
N ARG A 207 -45.58 -13.61 -33.66
CA ARG A 207 -46.61 -14.65 -33.72
C ARG A 207 -47.72 -14.29 -34.73
N ARG A 208 -48.22 -13.06 -34.68
CA ARG A 208 -49.24 -12.58 -35.64
C ARG A 208 -48.71 -12.58 -37.08
N GLN A 209 -47.44 -12.23 -37.30
CA GLN A 209 -46.83 -12.30 -38.63
C GLN A 209 -46.74 -13.74 -39.15
N LEU A 210 -46.35 -14.69 -38.29
CA LEU A 210 -46.32 -16.11 -38.64
C LEU A 210 -47.71 -16.65 -38.95
N GLU A 211 -48.73 -16.30 -38.16
CA GLU A 211 -50.13 -16.68 -38.41
C GLU A 211 -50.65 -16.15 -39.75
N LEU A 212 -50.31 -14.91 -40.11
CA LEU A 212 -50.66 -14.32 -41.42
C LEU A 212 -49.97 -15.06 -42.57
N GLN A 213 -48.67 -15.35 -42.43
CA GLN A 213 -47.92 -16.13 -43.44
C GLN A 213 -48.51 -17.53 -43.60
N GLN A 214 -48.88 -18.18 -42.50
CA GLN A 214 -49.50 -19.50 -42.54
C GLN A 214 -50.84 -19.47 -43.27
N ARG A 215 -51.68 -18.46 -43.00
CA ARG A 215 -52.95 -18.27 -43.70
C ARG A 215 -52.77 -18.00 -45.19
N GLU A 216 -51.80 -17.17 -45.58
CA GLU A 216 -51.48 -16.95 -47.00
C GLU A 216 -51.01 -18.23 -47.69
N LEU A 217 -50.19 -19.04 -47.03
CA LEU A 217 -49.73 -20.32 -47.56
C LEU A 217 -50.89 -21.31 -47.69
N ASP A 218 -51.81 -21.35 -46.72
CA ASP A 218 -53.01 -22.19 -46.78
C ASP A 218 -53.96 -21.76 -47.91
N ASP A 219 -54.18 -20.46 -48.09
CA ASP A 219 -54.98 -19.92 -49.19
C ASP A 219 -54.34 -20.23 -50.56
N LYS A 220 -53.02 -20.07 -50.69
CA LYS A 220 -52.28 -20.46 -51.91
C LYS A 220 -52.39 -21.96 -52.16
N ARG A 221 -52.29 -22.79 -51.10
CA ARG A 221 -52.44 -24.24 -51.20
C ARG A 221 -53.85 -24.61 -51.66
N GLN A 222 -54.89 -24.02 -51.10
CA GLN A 222 -56.28 -24.26 -51.52
C GLN A 222 -56.53 -23.81 -52.97
N ARG A 223 -55.98 -22.66 -53.39
CA ARG A 223 -56.06 -22.22 -54.79
C ARG A 223 -55.38 -23.20 -55.72
N PHE A 224 -54.16 -23.64 -55.37
CA PHE A 224 -53.43 -24.63 -56.14
C PHE A 224 -54.16 -25.98 -56.19
N GLU A 225 -54.80 -26.41 -55.10
CA GLU A 225 -55.59 -27.64 -55.05
C GLU A 225 -56.82 -27.54 -55.98
N LYS A 226 -57.53 -26.40 -55.97
CA LYS A 226 -58.65 -26.14 -56.92
C LYS A 226 -58.20 -26.05 -58.37
N GLU A 227 -57.07 -25.41 -58.64
CA GLU A 227 -56.48 -25.34 -59.99
C GLU A 227 -56.06 -26.73 -60.46
N LYS A 228 -55.46 -27.53 -59.57
CA LYS A 228 -55.14 -28.93 -59.83
C LYS A 228 -56.40 -29.74 -60.12
N GLU A 229 -57.47 -29.60 -59.34
CA GLU A 229 -58.76 -30.28 -59.59
C GLU A 229 -59.36 -29.88 -60.95
N MET A 230 -59.35 -28.59 -61.29
CA MET A 230 -59.80 -28.11 -62.61
C MET A 230 -58.93 -28.64 -63.75
N PHE A 231 -57.61 -28.66 -63.57
CA PHE A 231 -56.69 -29.26 -64.53
C PHE A 231 -56.95 -30.75 -64.68
N GLN A 232 -57.24 -31.48 -63.60
CA GLN A 232 -57.54 -32.91 -63.62
C GLN A 232 -58.90 -33.20 -64.27
N GLN A 233 -59.91 -32.35 -64.05
CA GLN A 233 -61.20 -32.44 -64.77
C GLN A 233 -61.05 -32.15 -66.26
N ASN A 234 -60.29 -31.10 -66.63
CA ASN A 234 -59.98 -30.82 -68.03
C ASN A 234 -59.14 -31.94 -68.66
N HIS A 235 -58.17 -32.49 -67.93
CA HIS A 235 -57.37 -33.60 -68.42
C HIS A 235 -58.19 -34.87 -68.58
N ASN A 236 -59.11 -35.19 -67.66
CA ASN A 236 -60.08 -36.28 -67.84
C ASN A 236 -61.00 -36.04 -69.05
N SER A 237 -61.38 -34.80 -69.35
CA SER A 237 -62.15 -34.49 -70.57
C SER A 237 -61.34 -34.57 -71.87
N VAL A 238 -60.01 -34.52 -71.80
CA VAL A 238 -59.09 -34.63 -72.95
C VAL A 238 -58.58 -36.08 -73.12
N VAL A 239 -58.52 -36.87 -72.05
CA VAL A 239 -58.05 -38.27 -72.05
C VAL A 239 -59.10 -39.27 -72.53
N ASP A 240 -60.40 -38.91 -72.57
CA ASP A 240 -61.42 -39.69 -73.31
C ASP A 240 -61.27 -39.59 -74.85
N GLY A 241 -60.33 -38.77 -75.34
CA GLY A 241 -60.10 -38.55 -76.78
C GLY A 241 -59.00 -39.39 -77.42
N HIS A 242 -57.89 -39.70 -76.76
CA HIS A 242 -56.73 -40.37 -77.39
C HIS A 242 -56.06 -41.37 -76.43
N ASN A 243 -56.56 -42.61 -76.45
CA ASN A 243 -55.87 -43.79 -75.95
C ASN A 243 -55.14 -44.46 -77.13
N THR A 244 -53.80 -44.41 -77.17
CA THR A 244 -52.96 -45.59 -77.48
C THR A 244 -51.47 -45.27 -77.33
N ASN A 245 -50.81 -46.21 -76.64
CA ASN A 245 -49.44 -46.69 -76.81
C ASN A 245 -48.24 -46.00 -76.12
N SER A 246 -47.84 -46.66 -75.03
CA SER A 246 -46.56 -47.35 -74.86
C SER A 246 -45.32 -46.59 -74.38
N GLN A 247 -44.95 -46.97 -73.14
CA GLN A 247 -43.61 -47.22 -72.59
C GLN A 247 -42.57 -46.10 -72.65
N THR A 248 -42.43 -45.38 -71.53
CA THR A 248 -41.24 -44.59 -71.21
C THR A 248 -40.32 -45.29 -70.22
N LYS A 249 -39.09 -45.46 -70.68
CA LYS A 249 -37.88 -45.85 -69.97
C LYS A 249 -37.59 -44.98 -68.74
N THR A 250 -37.04 -45.64 -67.72
CA THR A 250 -36.26 -45.06 -66.62
C THR A 250 -34.98 -44.40 -67.15
N ILE A 251 -34.61 -43.21 -66.63
CA ILE A 251 -33.23 -42.70 -66.42
C ILE A 251 -33.28 -41.45 -65.51
N ASP A 252 -32.57 -41.59 -64.38
CA ASP A 252 -31.75 -40.69 -63.57
C ASP A 252 -31.91 -39.15 -63.55
N GLY A 253 -31.72 -38.58 -62.35
CA GLY A 253 -31.52 -37.15 -62.16
C GLY A 253 -31.13 -36.74 -60.74
N HIS A 254 -29.95 -37.17 -60.28
CA HIS A 254 -29.28 -36.69 -59.07
C HIS A 254 -29.08 -35.15 -59.10
N GLY A 255 -29.47 -34.45 -58.03
CA GLY A 255 -29.18 -33.02 -57.84
C GLY A 255 -28.86 -32.70 -56.38
N LYS A 256 -27.57 -32.63 -56.06
CA LYS A 256 -27.00 -32.28 -54.74
C LYS A 256 -27.47 -30.90 -54.26
N LEU A 257 -27.84 -30.79 -52.99
CA LEU A 257 -27.93 -29.50 -52.28
C LEU A 257 -26.80 -29.40 -51.26
N ASP A 258 -25.74 -28.70 -51.66
CA ASP A 258 -24.71 -28.15 -50.80
C ASP A 258 -25.32 -27.16 -49.80
N LYS A 259 -25.26 -27.45 -48.49
CA LYS A 259 -25.40 -26.42 -47.45
C LYS A 259 -24.03 -26.04 -46.91
N LYS A 260 -23.52 -24.94 -47.45
CA LYS A 260 -22.41 -24.15 -46.93
C LYS A 260 -22.71 -23.63 -45.51
N LYS A 261 -21.68 -23.74 -44.66
CA LYS A 261 -21.46 -23.08 -43.36
C LYS A 261 -21.70 -21.56 -43.41
N LYS A 262 -22.23 -21.01 -42.30
CA LYS A 262 -21.84 -19.73 -41.65
C LYS A 262 -22.25 -19.84 -40.17
N LYS A 263 -21.29 -19.88 -39.22
CA LYS A 263 -20.82 -18.73 -38.41
C LYS A 263 -22.04 -17.98 -37.83
N GLY A 264 -22.39 -18.11 -36.55
CA GLY A 264 -21.58 -17.81 -35.38
C GLY A 264 -21.71 -16.32 -35.05
N LEU A 265 -22.32 -15.95 -33.93
CA LEU A 265 -21.89 -14.88 -33.00
C LEU A 265 -22.95 -14.63 -31.91
N PHE A 266 -22.42 -14.43 -30.69
CA PHE A 266 -23.02 -13.92 -29.44
C PHE A 266 -23.94 -14.84 -28.64
#